data_AF-A0A7V8WHU3-F1
#
_entry.id   AF-A0A7V8WHU3-F1
#
_cell.length_a   1.000
_cell.length_b   1.000
_cell.length_c   1.000
_cell.angle_alpha   90.00
_cell.angle_beta   90.00
_cell.angle_gamma   90.00
#
_symmetry.space_group_name_H-M   'P 1'
#
loop_
_entity.id
_entity.type
_entity.pdbx_description
1 polymer ?
#
loop_
_entity_poly.entity_id
_entity_poly.type
_entity_poly.pdbx_seq_one_letter_code
_entity_poly.pdbx_strand_id
1 'polypeptide(L)' 'MSIFKPTLLLSMPQMQDPNFAKTVVLLCDYLPEGAFGIVLNRPTEVPASTMVQLDPPIGVGNELPLCIGGPVQTDRGW' A
#
# COMPACT_ATOMS: atom_id res chain seq x y z
N MET A 1 -11.94 -5.71 24.35
CA MET A 1 -11.27 -5.84 23.04
C MET A 1 -11.70 -4.64 22.21
N SER A 2 -10.82 -3.67 22.00
CA SER A 2 -11.20 -2.45 21.27
C SER A 2 -11.21 -2.78 19.77
N ILE A 3 -12.36 -2.65 19.12
CA ILE A 3 -12.47 -2.85 17.67
C ILE A 3 -11.88 -1.61 17.02
N PHE A 4 -10.69 -1.74 16.43
CA PHE A 4 -10.07 -0.65 15.69
C PHE A 4 -10.74 -0.55 14.31
N LYS A 5 -11.13 0.67 13.91
CA LYS A 5 -11.66 0.91 12.56
C LYS A 5 -10.49 1.26 11.64
N PRO A 6 -10.47 0.75 10.40
CA PRO A 6 -9.48 1.17 9.42
C PRO A 6 -9.45 2.70 9.32
N THR A 7 -8.25 3.27 9.36
CA THR A 7 -8.04 4.72 9.46
C THR A 7 -7.00 5.15 8.42
N LEU A 8 -7.20 6.31 7.82
CA LEU A 8 -6.22 6.91 6.91
C LEU A 8 -5.26 7.80 7.71
N LEU A 9 -3.97 7.57 7.58
CA LEU A 9 -2.92 8.46 8.07
C LEU A 9 -2.45 9.34 6.91
N LEU A 10 -2.47 10.65 7.12
CA LEU A 10 -2.05 11.64 6.15
C LEU A 10 -0.68 12.18 6.57
N SER A 11 0.31 12.10 5.68
CA SER A 11 1.62 12.69 5.96
C SER A 11 1.51 14.20 6.09
N MET A 12 2.09 14.77 7.14
CA MET A 12 2.22 16.22 7.26
C MET A 12 3.16 16.75 6.18
N PRO A 13 2.96 17.98 5.66
CA PRO A 13 3.79 18.55 4.58
C PRO A 13 5.30 18.58 4.87
N GLN A 14 5.69 18.65 6.14
CA GLN A 14 7.08 18.70 6.59
C GLN A 14 7.73 17.31 6.76
N MET A 15 6.99 16.21 6.55
CA MET A 15 7.53 14.85 6.64
C MET A 15 8.64 14.65 5.60
N GLN A 16 9.87 14.44 6.07
CA GLN A 16 11.05 14.28 5.19
C GLN A 16 11.47 12.84 4.98
N ASP A 17 10.96 11.89 5.79
CA ASP A 17 11.26 10.47 5.60
C ASP A 17 10.77 10.05 4.19
N PRO A 18 11.65 9.61 3.28
CA PRO A 18 11.27 9.26 1.92
C PRO A 18 10.22 8.15 1.85
N ASN A 19 10.10 7.32 2.89
CA ASN A 19 9.10 6.27 2.97
C ASN A 19 7.70 6.81 3.20
N PHE A 20 7.53 8.00 3.80
CA PHE A 20 6.24 8.56 4.20
C PHE A 20 5.98 9.99 3.74
N ALA A 21 6.96 10.65 3.12
CA ALA A 21 6.77 11.97 2.56
C ALA A 21 5.66 11.95 1.50
N LYS A 22 4.64 12.81 1.69
CA LYS A 22 3.48 12.95 0.79
C LYS A 22 2.63 11.66 0.65
N THR A 23 2.62 10.77 1.65
CA THR A 23 1.84 9.53 1.59
C THR A 23 0.49 9.62 2.28
N VAL A 24 -0.47 8.85 1.76
CA VAL A 24 -1.68 8.41 2.45
C VAL A 24 -1.51 6.94 2.81
N VAL A 25 -1.59 6.60 4.09
CA VAL A 25 -1.46 5.20 4.57
C VAL A 25 -2.82 4.72 5.07
N LEU A 26 -3.29 3.57 4.58
CA LEU A 26 -4.36 2.83 5.23
C LEU A 26 -3.79 2.05 6.39
N LEU A 27 -4.19 2.39 7.61
CA LEU A 27 -3.89 1.62 8.81
C LEU A 27 -4.90 0.48 8.95
N CYS A 28 -4.43 -0.74 8.75
CA CYS A 28 -5.24 -1.95 8.76
C CYS A 28 -5.36 -2.54 10.17
N ASP A 29 -4.23 -2.63 10.89
CA ASP A 29 -4.18 -3.12 12.27
C ASP A 29 -3.33 -2.20 13.16
N TYR A 30 -3.73 -2.12 14.43
CA TYR A 30 -2.99 -1.41 15.47
C TYR A 30 -3.12 -2.16 16.80
N LEU A 31 -1.99 -2.66 17.28
CA LEU A 31 -1.84 -3.47 18.48
C LEU A 31 -0.70 -2.89 19.35
N PRO A 32 -0.59 -3.26 20.64
CA PRO A 32 0.51 -2.81 21.50
C PRO A 32 1.91 -3.12 20.95
N GLU A 33 2.04 -4.20 20.18
CA GLU A 33 3.29 -4.67 19.60
C GLU A 33 3.67 -3.90 18.32
N GLY A 34 2.71 -3.20 17.70
CA GLY A 34 2.93 -2.45 16.48
C GLY A 34 1.69 -2.22 15.65
N ALA A 35 1.92 -1.64 14.46
CA ALA A 35 0.87 -1.30 13.51
C ALA A 35 1.19 -1.89 12.13
N PHE A 36 0.16 -2.27 11.41
CA PHE A 36 0.26 -2.70 10.01
C PHE A 36 -0.57 -1.76 9.13
N GLY A 37 0.04 -1.26 8.07
CA GLY A 37 -0.62 -0.38 7.12
C GLY A 37 0.06 -0.37 5.76
N ILE A 38 -0.64 0.19 4.78
CA ILE A 38 -0.26 0.18 3.36
C ILE A 38 -0.35 1.60 2.80
N VAL A 39 0.71 2.06 2.14
CA VAL A 39 0.73 3.31 1.37
C VAL A 39 -0.15 3.16 0.13
N LEU A 40 -1.13 4.04 -0.04
CA LEU A 40 -2.12 3.96 -1.12
C LEU A 40 -1.76 4.77 -2.37
N ASN A 41 -0.88 5.77 -2.24
CA ASN A 41 -0.67 6.80 -3.27
C ASN A 41 0.76 6.85 -3.79
N ARG A 42 1.43 5.70 -3.90
CA ARG A 42 2.78 5.58 -4.47
C ARG A 42 2.78 4.61 -5.66
N PRO A 43 2.21 5.02 -6.81
CA PRO A 43 2.24 4.21 -8.02
C PRO A 43 3.67 4.11 -8.58
N THR A 44 3.93 3.04 -9.30
CA THR A 44 5.13 2.82 -10.11
C THR A 44 4.75 2.85 -11.60
N GLU A 45 5.76 2.77 -12.46
CA GLU A 45 5.56 2.63 -13.91
C GLU A 45 5.28 1.17 -14.34
N VAL A 46 5.32 0.22 -13.41
CA VAL A 46 5.11 -1.21 -13.69
C VAL A 46 3.60 -1.51 -13.67
N PRO A 47 3.01 -2.10 -14.72
CA PRO A 47 1.62 -2.54 -14.67
C PRO A 47 1.44 -3.65 -13.63
N ALA A 48 0.40 -3.57 -12.81
CA ALA A 48 0.11 -4.58 -11.78
C ALA A 48 -0.08 -5.99 -12.38
N SER A 49 -0.59 -6.05 -13.62
CA SER A 49 -0.76 -7.30 -14.38
C SER A 49 0.54 -8.08 -14.60
N THR A 50 1.72 -7.46 -14.51
CA THR A 50 3.00 -8.18 -14.65
C THR A 50 3.39 -8.97 -13.40
N MET A 51 2.79 -8.63 -12.24
CA MET A 51 3.08 -9.28 -10.95
C MET A 51 2.02 -10.30 -10.54
N VAL A 52 0.83 -10.25 -11.14
CA VAL A 52 -0.29 -11.12 -10.76
C VAL A 52 -0.60 -12.10 -11.89
N GLN A 53 -0.38 -13.38 -11.62
CA GLN A 53 -0.91 -14.46 -12.46
C GLN A 53 -2.31 -14.83 -11.96
N LEU A 54 -3.33 -14.40 -12.69
CA LEU A 54 -4.71 -14.75 -12.41
C LEU A 54 -5.16 -15.90 -13.30
N ASP A 55 -6.01 -16.76 -12.75
CA ASP A 55 -6.73 -17.81 -13.48
C ASP A 55 -8.25 -17.65 -13.22
N PRO A 56 -9.05 -17.27 -14.24
CA PRO A 56 -8.65 -17.02 -15.63
C PRO A 56 -7.86 -15.71 -15.80
N PRO A 57 -7.06 -15.58 -16.88
CA PRO A 57 -6.33 -14.34 -17.17
C PRO A 57 -7.28 -13.15 -17.31
N ILE A 58 -6.86 -11.96 -16.89
CA ILE A 58 -7.65 -10.73 -17.11
C ILE A 58 -7.76 -10.49 -18.62
N GLY A 59 -8.99 -10.56 -19.16
CA GLY A 59 -9.24 -10.43 -20.60
C GLY A 59 -9.05 -9.02 -21.18
N VAL A 60 -8.88 -8.00 -20.32
CA VAL A 60 -8.58 -6.62 -20.70
C VAL A 60 -7.39 -6.18 -19.87
N GLY A 61 -6.28 -5.80 -20.51
CA GLY A 61 -5.11 -5.28 -19.81
C GLY A 61 -5.52 -4.07 -18.97
N ASN A 62 -5.61 -4.24 -17.66
CA ASN A 62 -5.79 -3.08 -16.80
C ASN A 62 -4.42 -2.42 -16.67
N GLU A 63 -4.31 -1.17 -17.15
CA GLU A 63 -3.11 -0.35 -16.99
C GLU A 63 -2.98 0.18 -15.55
N LEU A 64 -3.50 -0.58 -14.58
CA LEU A 64 -3.39 -0.22 -13.18
C LEU A 64 -1.91 -0.28 -12.80
N PRO A 65 -1.35 0.81 -12.27
CA PRO A 65 0.03 0.79 -11.82
C PRO A 65 0.15 -0.09 -10.58
N LEU A 66 1.22 -0.86 -10.52
CA LEU A 66 1.68 -1.46 -9.27
C LEU A 66 2.03 -0.34 -8.30
N CYS A 67 1.57 -0.44 -7.05
CA CYS A 67 1.87 0.53 -6.01
C CYS A 67 2.88 -0.04 -5.00
N ILE A 68 3.77 0.81 -4.50
CA ILE A 68 4.67 0.46 -3.40
C ILE A 68 3.92 0.67 -2.08
N GLY A 69 3.58 -0.43 -1.41
CA GLY A 69 2.81 -0.41 -0.15
C GLY A 69 3.60 0.06 1.08
N GLY A 70 4.92 0.10 1.02
CA GLY A 70 5.78 0.53 2.12
C GLY A 70 7.20 -0.01 1.99
N PRO A 71 8.09 0.30 2.94
CA PRO A 71 9.49 -0.15 2.88
C PRO A 71 9.72 -1.60 3.31
N VAL A 72 8.69 -2.29 3.81
CA VAL A 72 8.80 -3.63 4.41
C VAL A 72 8.13 -4.66 3.50
N GLN A 73 8.76 -5.84 3.32
CA GLN A 73 8.25 -6.97 2.53
C GLN A 73 7.82 -6.57 1.10
N THR A 74 8.70 -5.84 0.40
CA THR A 74 8.43 -5.32 -0.95
C THR A 74 8.29 -6.40 -2.03
N ASP A 75 8.66 -7.64 -1.71
CA ASP A 75 8.55 -8.83 -2.54
C ASP A 75 7.20 -9.56 -2.39
N ARG A 76 6.31 -9.07 -1.51
CA ARG A 76 4.99 -9.65 -1.25
C ARG A 76 3.87 -8.68 -1.63
N GLY A 77 2.93 -9.16 -2.45
CA GLY A 77 1.68 -8.47 -2.75
C GLY A 77 0.59 -8.67 -1.69
N TRP A 78 -0.36 -7.73 -1.64
CA TRP A 78 -1.55 -7.72 -0.78
C TRP A 78 -2.80 -7.47 -1.62
#